data_AF-A0A811L958-F1
#
_entry.id   AF-A0A811L958-F1
#
_cell.length_a   1.000
_cell.length_b   1.000
_cell.length_c   1.000
_cell.angle_alpha   90.00
_cell.angle_beta   90.00
_cell.angle_gamma   90.00
#
_symmetry.space_group_name_H-M   'P 1'
#
loop_
_entity.id
_entity.type
_entity.pdbx_description
1 polymer ?
#
loop_
_entity_poly.entity_id
_entity_poly.type
_entity_poly.pdbx_seq_one_letter_code
_entity_poly.pdbx_strand_id
1 'polypeptide(L)'
;MSDVVDISNLEPEERQKRLAEKPLDYFKLLKNCPDVVAAPIYEEVKRRWERAEERVKELEALVKDVKWEDGSIEEDRYEIVSEVMDKAMQGFEINEEHIERKVKLGHRIVLETKMLIAMGRAFDRVKSILKDFYAFHDDKNAAMYERDDLRQEIRLLDASFTEAHTGFLKSYLDMDW
;
A
#
# COMPACT_ATOMS: atom_id res chain seq x y z
N MET A 1 13.09 -20.19 -5.10
CA MET A 1 13.57 -20.61 -3.77
C MET A 1 15.05 -20.32 -3.57
N SER A 2 15.95 -20.56 -4.55
CA SER A 2 17.39 -20.23 -4.39
C SER A 2 17.62 -18.76 -4.01
N ASP A 3 17.13 -17.78 -4.79
CA ASP A 3 17.44 -16.35 -4.57
C ASP A 3 17.01 -15.81 -3.19
N VAL A 4 15.88 -16.25 -2.63
CA VAL A 4 15.45 -15.81 -1.28
C VAL A 4 16.32 -16.41 -0.17
N VAL A 5 16.75 -17.67 -0.33
CA VAL A 5 17.65 -18.31 0.63
C VAL A 5 19.04 -17.69 0.55
N ASP A 6 19.53 -17.46 -0.66
CA ASP A 6 20.82 -16.82 -0.93
C ASP A 6 20.85 -15.43 -0.29
N ILE A 7 19.83 -14.61 -0.53
CA ILE A 7 19.71 -13.28 0.07
C ILE A 7 19.59 -13.34 1.60
N SER A 8 18.84 -14.29 2.17
CA SER A 8 18.69 -14.41 3.62
C SER A 8 20.01 -14.67 4.35
N ASN A 9 20.98 -15.28 3.67
CA ASN A 9 22.29 -15.63 4.22
C ASN A 9 23.36 -14.54 4.00
N LEU A 10 23.05 -13.47 3.26
CA LEU A 10 23.97 -12.34 3.08
C LEU A 10 24.15 -11.57 4.39
N GLU A 11 25.27 -10.87 4.52
CA GLU A 11 25.49 -9.91 5.61
C GLU A 11 24.40 -8.82 5.61
N PRO A 12 24.01 -8.27 6.78
CA PRO A 12 22.86 -7.37 6.90
C PRO A 12 22.86 -6.19 5.91
N GLU A 13 24.01 -5.56 5.68
CA GLU A 13 24.13 -4.42 4.76
C GLU A 13 23.94 -4.82 3.29
N GLU A 14 24.57 -5.92 2.86
CA GLU A 14 24.47 -6.42 1.49
C GLU A 14 23.06 -6.94 1.20
N ARG A 15 22.46 -7.63 2.19
CA ARG A 15 21.07 -8.06 2.16
C ARG A 15 20.13 -6.89 1.96
N GLN A 16 20.29 -5.83 2.76
CA GLN A 16 19.45 -4.64 2.66
C GLN A 16 19.55 -4.01 1.28
N LYS A 17 20.77 -3.80 0.77
CA LYS A 17 20.98 -3.23 -0.57
C LYS A 17 20.27 -4.04 -1.65
N ARG A 18 20.42 -5.37 -1.60
CA ARG A 18 19.82 -6.25 -2.61
C ARG A 18 18.30 -6.35 -2.50
N LEU A 19 17.75 -6.33 -1.28
CA LEU A 19 16.31 -6.31 -1.06
C LEU A 19 15.66 -4.98 -1.44
N ALA A 20 16.36 -3.86 -1.26
CA ALA A 20 15.87 -2.53 -1.63
C ALA A 20 15.56 -2.42 -3.13
N GLU A 21 16.31 -3.12 -3.97
CA GLU A 21 16.13 -3.17 -5.43
C GLU A 21 14.97 -4.09 -5.87
N LYS A 22 14.44 -4.94 -4.98
CA LYS A 22 13.37 -5.88 -5.32
C LYS A 22 11.99 -5.18 -5.29
N PRO A 23 11.10 -5.48 -6.25
CA PRO A 23 9.71 -5.02 -6.18
C PRO A 23 8.98 -5.73 -5.03
N LEU A 24 7.93 -5.12 -4.48
CA LEU A 24 7.14 -5.72 -3.39
C LEU A 24 6.55 -7.10 -3.75
N ASP A 25 6.20 -7.33 -5.03
CA ASP A 25 5.71 -8.61 -5.52
C ASP A 25 6.76 -9.75 -5.43
N TYR A 26 8.05 -9.42 -5.36
CA TYR A 26 9.13 -10.42 -5.15
C TYR A 26 8.95 -11.19 -3.83
N PHE A 27 8.45 -10.52 -2.79
CA PHE A 27 8.34 -11.08 -1.45
C PHE A 27 7.27 -12.16 -1.34
N LYS A 28 6.39 -12.33 -2.35
CA LYS A 28 5.46 -13.47 -2.40
C LYS A 28 6.16 -14.83 -2.41
N LEU A 29 7.42 -14.87 -2.86
CA LEU A 29 8.26 -16.06 -2.85
C LEU A 29 8.50 -16.60 -1.43
N LEU A 30 8.31 -15.77 -0.40
CA LEU A 30 8.48 -16.14 1.00
C LEU A 30 7.27 -16.86 1.60
N LYS A 31 6.11 -16.90 0.92
CA LYS A 31 4.85 -17.48 1.45
C LYS A 31 5.11 -18.83 2.15
N ASN A 32 5.75 -19.76 1.45
CA ASN A 32 5.98 -21.11 1.95
C ASN A 32 7.40 -21.33 2.49
N CYS A 33 8.19 -20.28 2.71
CA CYS A 33 9.53 -20.40 3.26
C CYS A 33 9.50 -20.60 4.78
N PRO A 34 10.47 -21.35 5.35
CA PRO A 34 10.67 -21.39 6.80
C PRO A 34 10.90 -19.99 7.38
N ASP A 35 10.44 -19.77 8.61
CA ASP A 35 10.60 -18.48 9.30
C ASP A 35 12.08 -18.06 9.45
N VAL A 36 13.00 -19.03 9.53
CA VAL A 36 14.46 -18.77 9.56
C VAL A 36 14.98 -18.10 8.28
N VAL A 37 14.32 -18.29 7.15
CA VAL A 37 14.63 -17.63 5.86
C VAL A 37 13.89 -16.30 5.77
N ALA A 38 12.62 -16.26 6.21
CA ALA A 38 11.77 -15.08 6.11
C ALA A 38 12.18 -13.94 7.06
N ALA A 39 12.61 -14.26 8.29
CA ALA A 39 12.93 -13.26 9.32
C ALA A 39 14.05 -12.29 8.92
N PRO A 40 15.19 -12.77 8.39
CA PRO A 40 16.23 -11.94 7.76
C PRO A 40 15.74 -10.90 6.75
N ILE A 41 14.67 -11.22 6.01
CA ILE A 41 14.13 -10.42 4.91
C ILE A 41 13.00 -9.49 5.38
N TYR A 42 12.28 -9.89 6.43
CA TYR A 42 11.15 -9.14 6.98
C TYR A 42 11.53 -7.72 7.41
N GLU A 43 12.77 -7.51 7.84
CA GLU A 43 13.30 -6.18 8.18
C GLU A 43 13.20 -5.18 7.02
N GLU A 44 13.32 -5.61 5.75
CA GLU A 44 13.07 -4.69 4.63
C GLU A 44 11.58 -4.35 4.50
N VAL A 45 10.67 -5.28 4.77
CA VAL A 45 9.22 -5.02 4.71
C VAL A 45 8.83 -3.97 5.76
N LYS A 46 9.38 -4.05 6.97
CA LYS A 46 9.20 -3.02 8.01
C LYS A 46 9.66 -1.64 7.53
N ARG A 47 10.82 -1.54 6.89
CA ARG A 47 11.30 -0.28 6.29
C ARG A 47 10.38 0.25 5.18
N ARG A 48 9.65 -0.63 4.47
CA ARG A 48 8.68 -0.21 3.46
C ARG A 48 7.41 0.36 4.09
N TRP A 49 7.02 -0.11 5.27
CA TRP A 49 5.97 0.52 6.08
C TRP A 49 6.39 1.89 6.57
N GLU A 50 7.60 2.05 7.12
CA GLU A 50 8.13 3.35 7.54
C GLU A 50 8.12 4.36 6.36
N ARG A 51 8.55 3.94 5.17
CA ARG A 51 8.46 4.77 3.96
C ARG A 51 7.03 5.07 3.53
N ALA A 52 6.08 4.16 3.77
CA ALA A 52 4.68 4.42 3.48
C ALA A 52 4.11 5.49 4.42
N GLU A 53 4.48 5.49 5.70
CA GLU A 53 4.12 6.55 6.66
C GLU A 53 4.73 7.90 6.28
N GLU A 54 5.97 7.93 5.79
CA GLU A 54 6.59 9.14 5.25
C GLU A 54 5.80 9.69 4.05
N ARG A 55 5.34 8.81 3.15
CA ARG A 55 4.51 9.21 2.01
C ARG A 55 3.17 9.79 2.45
N VAL A 56 2.55 9.28 3.52
CA VAL A 56 1.32 9.87 4.07
C VAL A 56 1.59 11.33 4.47
N LYS A 57 2.68 11.61 5.19
CA LYS A 57 3.05 12.98 5.59
C LYS A 57 3.27 13.90 4.38
N GLU A 58 3.87 13.40 3.31
CA GLU A 58 4.00 14.15 2.06
C GLU A 58 2.65 14.48 1.43
N LEU A 59 1.73 13.51 1.39
CA LEU A 59 0.37 13.70 0.86
C LEU A 59 -0.42 14.70 1.71
N GLU A 60 -0.39 14.56 3.03
CA GLU A 60 -1.04 15.51 3.95
C GLU A 60 -0.54 16.95 3.76
N ALA A 61 0.75 17.13 3.49
CA ALA A 61 1.30 18.44 3.18
C ALA A 61 0.72 19.01 1.88
N LEU A 62 0.64 18.19 0.81
CA LEU A 62 0.04 18.59 -0.46
C LEU A 62 -1.44 18.96 -0.30
N VAL A 63 -2.21 18.14 0.44
CA VAL A 63 -3.64 18.37 0.71
C VAL A 63 -3.86 19.72 1.41
N LYS A 64 -3.02 20.07 2.39
CA LYS A 64 -3.11 21.34 3.14
C LYS A 64 -2.89 22.59 2.28
N ASP A 65 -2.15 22.46 1.18
CA ASP A 65 -1.82 23.58 0.31
C ASP A 65 -2.92 23.86 -0.75
N VAL A 66 -3.88 22.95 -0.89
CA VAL A 66 -5.01 23.09 -1.81
C VAL A 66 -6.07 24.05 -1.24
N LYS A 67 -6.65 24.89 -2.10
CA LYS A 67 -7.70 25.84 -1.74
C LYS A 67 -8.81 25.79 -2.79
N TRP A 68 -10.05 25.98 -2.38
CA TRP A 68 -11.19 25.96 -3.26
C TRP A 68 -12.25 26.96 -2.83
N GLU A 69 -13.18 27.24 -3.74
CA GLU A 69 -14.39 28.00 -3.45
C GLU A 69 -15.54 27.02 -3.14
N ASP A 70 -16.47 27.41 -2.28
CA ASP A 70 -17.63 26.58 -1.95
C ASP A 70 -18.49 26.31 -3.20
N GLY A 71 -18.86 25.05 -3.43
CA GLY A 71 -19.61 24.58 -4.59
C GLY A 71 -18.81 24.49 -5.89
N SER A 72 -17.48 24.59 -5.81
CA SER A 72 -16.58 24.49 -6.98
C SER A 72 -16.30 23.04 -7.38
N ILE A 73 -15.76 22.87 -8.59
CA ILE A 73 -15.29 21.56 -9.08
C ILE A 73 -14.12 21.09 -8.21
N GLU A 74 -13.31 22.02 -7.75
CA GLU A 74 -12.19 21.79 -6.86
C GLU A 74 -12.64 21.20 -5.52
N GLU A 75 -13.75 21.66 -4.95
CA GLU A 75 -14.32 21.04 -3.74
C GLU A 75 -14.66 19.56 -3.99
N ASP A 76 -15.42 19.26 -5.05
CA ASP A 76 -15.78 17.89 -5.42
C ASP A 76 -14.55 17.00 -5.67
N ARG A 77 -13.51 17.55 -6.32
CA ARG A 77 -12.24 16.84 -6.58
C ARG A 77 -11.48 16.58 -5.29
N TYR A 78 -11.45 17.54 -4.39
CA TYR A 78 -10.83 17.38 -3.08
C TYR A 78 -11.49 16.24 -2.31
N GLU A 79 -12.83 16.22 -2.23
CA GLU A 79 -13.59 15.20 -1.50
C GLU A 79 -13.23 13.78 -1.96
N ILE A 80 -13.27 13.50 -3.27
CA ILE A 80 -12.98 12.15 -3.78
C ILE A 80 -11.51 11.77 -3.63
N VAL A 81 -10.58 12.73 -3.73
CA VAL A 81 -9.15 12.48 -3.50
C VAL A 81 -8.89 12.14 -2.03
N SER A 82 -9.53 12.86 -1.09
CA SER A 82 -9.50 12.54 0.33
C SER A 82 -10.09 11.16 0.63
N GLU A 83 -11.22 10.79 0.00
CA GLU A 83 -11.83 9.46 0.16
C GLU A 83 -10.87 8.34 -0.30
N VAL A 84 -10.16 8.51 -1.41
CA VAL A 84 -9.14 7.55 -1.87
C VAL A 84 -7.98 7.44 -0.87
N MET A 85 -7.53 8.56 -0.33
CA MET A 85 -6.44 8.60 0.65
C MET A 85 -6.85 7.90 1.96
N ASP A 86 -8.02 8.21 2.50
CA ASP A 86 -8.59 7.54 3.67
C ASP A 86 -8.74 6.04 3.44
N LYS A 87 -9.21 5.67 2.24
CA LYS A 87 -9.35 4.26 1.88
C LYS A 87 -8.02 3.53 1.84
N ALA A 88 -6.99 4.14 1.26
CA ALA A 88 -5.64 3.58 1.23
C ALA A 88 -5.08 3.42 2.66
N MET A 89 -5.35 4.37 3.55
CA MET A 89 -4.88 4.33 4.94
C MET A 89 -5.41 3.15 5.75
N GLN A 90 -6.55 2.55 5.38
CA GLN A 90 -7.06 1.31 6.01
C GLN A 90 -6.06 0.15 5.95
N GLY A 91 -5.10 0.17 5.01
CA GLY A 91 -4.03 -0.82 4.96
C GLY A 91 -3.14 -0.82 6.20
N PHE A 92 -2.93 0.34 6.84
CA PHE A 92 -2.21 0.43 8.12
C PHE A 92 -3.01 -0.21 9.25
N GLU A 93 -4.31 0.07 9.33
CA GLU A 93 -5.20 -0.48 10.35
C GLU A 93 -5.24 -2.03 10.30
N ILE A 94 -5.36 -2.60 9.09
CA ILE A 94 -5.32 -4.05 8.88
C ILE A 94 -3.98 -4.65 9.35
N ASN A 95 -2.87 -3.96 9.06
CA ASN A 95 -1.56 -4.41 9.50
C ASN A 95 -1.46 -4.43 11.04
N GLU A 96 -1.87 -3.33 11.68
CA GLU A 96 -1.88 -3.18 13.14
C GLU A 96 -2.74 -4.24 13.83
N GLU A 97 -3.96 -4.50 13.33
CA GLU A 97 -4.88 -5.52 13.87
C GLU A 97 -4.24 -6.92 13.93
N HIS A 98 -3.23 -7.16 13.09
CA HIS A 98 -2.66 -8.47 12.92
C HIS A 98 -1.26 -8.63 13.49
N ILE A 99 -0.63 -7.58 14.04
CA ILE A 99 0.74 -7.65 14.58
C ILE A 99 0.93 -8.83 15.55
N GLU A 100 -0.03 -9.05 16.46
CA GLU A 100 0.08 -10.06 17.51
C GLU A 100 -0.35 -11.47 17.10
N ARG A 101 -0.94 -11.63 15.90
CA ARG A 101 -1.45 -12.93 15.44
C ARG A 101 -0.30 -13.88 15.11
N LYS A 102 -0.37 -15.09 15.67
CA LYS A 102 0.57 -16.18 15.39
C LYS A 102 0.25 -16.80 14.04
N VAL A 103 0.94 -16.33 13.01
CA VAL A 103 0.87 -16.83 11.63
C VAL A 103 2.30 -16.99 11.11
N LYS A 104 2.52 -17.95 10.21
CA LYS A 104 3.82 -18.12 9.52
C LYS A 104 4.31 -16.77 8.97
N LEU A 105 5.59 -16.48 9.18
CA LEU A 105 6.12 -15.16 8.83
C LEU A 105 6.05 -14.90 7.32
N GLY A 106 6.24 -15.94 6.50
CA GLY A 106 6.05 -15.86 5.06
C GLY A 106 4.65 -15.40 4.64
N HIS A 107 3.60 -15.84 5.34
CA HIS A 107 2.22 -15.42 5.08
C HIS A 107 2.00 -13.97 5.52
N ARG A 108 2.54 -13.57 6.68
CA ARG A 108 2.54 -12.17 7.11
C ARG A 108 3.18 -11.24 6.08
N ILE A 109 4.36 -11.61 5.58
CA ILE A 109 5.06 -10.85 4.55
C ILE A 109 4.20 -10.69 3.28
N VAL A 110 3.49 -11.75 2.87
CA VAL A 110 2.58 -11.70 1.70
C VAL A 110 1.42 -10.74 1.94
N LEU A 111 0.80 -10.77 3.12
CA LEU A 111 -0.26 -9.82 3.48
C LEU A 111 0.28 -8.38 3.38
N GLU A 112 1.35 -8.09 4.12
CA GLU A 112 1.90 -6.75 4.24
C GLU A 112 2.35 -6.18 2.89
N THR A 113 3.03 -6.98 2.07
CA THR A 113 3.45 -6.55 0.73
C THR A 113 2.29 -6.31 -0.21
N LYS A 114 1.20 -7.09 -0.13
CA LYS A 114 -0.03 -6.80 -0.89
C LYS A 114 -0.67 -5.49 -0.46
N MET A 115 -0.70 -5.17 0.84
CA MET A 115 -1.20 -3.89 1.34
C MET A 115 -0.36 -2.73 0.80
N LEU A 116 0.96 -2.82 0.97
CA LEU A 116 1.90 -1.80 0.49
C LEU A 116 1.82 -1.56 -1.02
N ILE A 117 1.57 -2.59 -1.83
CA ILE A 117 1.35 -2.45 -3.28
C ILE A 117 0.09 -1.63 -3.56
N ALA A 118 -1.04 -2.02 -2.97
CA ALA A 118 -2.32 -1.38 -3.20
C ALA A 118 -2.33 0.07 -2.71
N MET A 119 -1.83 0.30 -1.49
CA MET A 119 -1.62 1.64 -0.93
C MET A 119 -0.68 2.46 -1.80
N GLY A 120 0.42 1.85 -2.26
CA GLY A 120 1.43 2.57 -3.02
C GLY A 120 0.90 3.11 -4.34
N ARG A 121 0.05 2.34 -5.04
CA ARG A 121 -0.64 2.78 -6.26
C ARG A 121 -1.59 3.94 -5.97
N ALA A 122 -2.42 3.83 -4.93
CA ALA A 122 -3.36 4.88 -4.56
C ALA A 122 -2.64 6.18 -4.17
N PHE A 123 -1.55 6.08 -3.39
CA PHE A 123 -0.71 7.23 -3.03
C PHE A 123 -0.09 7.91 -4.25
N ASP A 124 0.37 7.15 -5.25
CA ASP A 124 0.91 7.74 -6.48
C ASP A 124 -0.20 8.45 -7.28
N ARG A 125 -1.41 7.89 -7.31
CA ARG A 125 -2.57 8.52 -7.96
C ARG A 125 -2.95 9.83 -7.27
N VAL A 126 -3.11 9.82 -5.95
CA VAL A 126 -3.42 10.99 -5.12
C VAL A 126 -2.33 12.06 -5.30
N LYS A 127 -1.05 11.70 -5.21
CA LYS A 127 0.07 12.63 -5.39
C LYS A 127 0.06 13.29 -6.77
N SER A 128 -0.24 12.52 -7.82
CA SER A 128 -0.33 13.03 -9.19
C SER A 128 -1.45 14.06 -9.33
N ILE A 129 -2.61 13.80 -8.73
CA ILE A 129 -3.77 14.69 -8.82
C ILE A 129 -3.52 15.97 -8.01
N LEU A 130 -3.03 15.86 -6.77
CA LEU A 130 -2.75 17.02 -5.93
C LEU A 130 -1.68 17.96 -6.51
N LYS A 131 -0.70 17.42 -7.25
CA LYS A 131 0.30 18.24 -7.96
C LYS A 131 -0.27 19.07 -9.10
N ASP A 132 -1.36 18.61 -9.70
CA ASP A 132 -2.04 19.28 -10.81
C ASP A 132 -3.52 19.50 -10.46
N PHE A 133 -3.75 19.96 -9.24
CA PHE A 133 -5.07 19.96 -8.63
C PHE A 133 -6.08 20.87 -9.36
N TYR A 134 -5.60 21.88 -10.09
CA TYR A 134 -6.46 22.80 -10.84
C TYR A 134 -6.52 22.47 -12.35
N ALA A 135 -6.05 21.30 -12.77
CA ALA A 135 -6.02 20.90 -14.18
C ALA A 135 -7.36 21.01 -14.93
N PHE A 136 -8.49 20.85 -14.21
CA PHE A 136 -9.84 20.85 -14.77
C PHE A 136 -10.66 22.07 -14.37
N HIS A 137 -10.03 23.19 -14.00
CA HIS A 137 -10.73 24.44 -13.75
C HIS A 137 -11.62 24.74 -14.98
N ASP A 138 -12.93 24.82 -14.77
CA ASP A 138 -13.98 24.97 -15.79
C ASP A 138 -14.32 23.73 -16.67
N ASP A 139 -13.63 22.60 -16.55
CA ASP A 139 -13.97 21.34 -17.26
C ASP A 139 -14.68 20.32 -16.34
N LYS A 140 -15.99 20.52 -16.19
CA LYS A 140 -16.85 19.62 -15.41
C LYS A 140 -16.82 18.18 -15.90
N ASN A 141 -16.73 17.96 -17.21
CA ASN A 141 -16.77 16.60 -17.76
C ASN A 141 -15.49 15.85 -17.40
N ALA A 142 -14.32 16.49 -17.56
CA ALA A 142 -13.05 15.90 -17.18
C ALA A 142 -12.99 15.58 -15.68
N ALA A 143 -13.45 16.51 -14.83
CA ALA A 143 -13.53 16.29 -13.39
C ALA A 143 -14.49 15.13 -13.02
N MET A 144 -15.62 14.98 -13.72
CA MET A 144 -16.52 13.83 -13.54
C MET A 144 -15.86 12.51 -13.92
N TYR A 145 -15.10 12.46 -15.02
CA TYR A 145 -14.37 11.25 -15.41
C TYR A 145 -13.28 10.88 -14.40
N GLU A 146 -12.51 11.87 -13.90
CA GLU A 146 -11.53 11.62 -12.84
C GLU A 146 -12.19 11.07 -11.58
N ARG A 147 -13.33 11.64 -11.19
CA ARG A 147 -14.09 11.14 -10.03
C ARG A 147 -14.54 9.69 -10.20
N ASP A 148 -15.04 9.32 -11.38
CA ASP A 148 -15.47 7.95 -11.64
C ASP A 148 -14.29 6.96 -11.72
N ASP A 149 -13.14 7.41 -12.22
CA ASP A 149 -11.88 6.66 -12.16
C ASP A 149 -11.42 6.45 -10.70
N LEU A 150 -11.43 7.49 -9.88
CA LEU A 150 -11.07 7.40 -8.45
C LEU A 150 -12.03 6.50 -7.66
N ARG A 151 -13.32 6.46 -8.01
CA ARG A 151 -14.26 5.49 -7.45
C ARG A 151 -13.92 4.05 -7.83
N GLN A 152 -13.36 3.81 -9.01
CA GLN A 152 -12.84 2.49 -9.37
C GLN A 152 -11.59 2.15 -8.56
N GLU A 153 -10.72 3.12 -8.32
CA GLU A 153 -9.55 2.96 -7.45
C GLU A 153 -9.94 2.57 -6.01
N ILE A 154 -10.95 3.22 -5.42
CA ILE A 154 -11.52 2.86 -4.10
C ILE A 154 -12.01 1.41 -4.09
N ARG A 155 -12.79 1.00 -5.09
CA ARG A 155 -13.29 -0.39 -5.19
C ARG A 155 -12.16 -1.39 -5.37
N LEU A 156 -11.10 -1.01 -6.06
CA LEU A 156 -9.93 -1.86 -6.27
C LEU A 156 -9.10 -1.99 -4.99
N LEU A 157 -8.98 -0.94 -4.19
CA LEU A 157 -8.42 -1.01 -2.84
C LEU A 157 -9.24 -1.98 -1.98
N ASP A 158 -10.56 -1.84 -1.95
CA ASP A 158 -11.47 -2.75 -1.23
C ASP A 158 -11.27 -4.21 -1.60
N ALA A 159 -11.27 -4.51 -2.90
CA ALA A 159 -11.07 -5.86 -3.40
C ALA A 159 -9.69 -6.41 -3.00
N SER A 160 -8.64 -5.58 -3.12
CA SER A 160 -7.26 -5.98 -2.81
C SER A 160 -7.08 -6.25 -1.31
N PHE A 161 -7.63 -5.38 -0.46
CA PHE A 161 -7.61 -5.52 0.99
C PHE A 161 -8.39 -6.74 1.44
N THR A 162 -9.61 -6.92 0.92
CA THR A 162 -10.44 -8.08 1.21
C THR A 162 -9.74 -9.39 0.81
N GLU A 163 -9.15 -9.46 -0.38
CA GLU A 163 -8.46 -10.65 -0.86
C GLU A 163 -7.28 -11.02 0.04
N ALA A 164 -6.41 -10.06 0.33
CA ALA A 164 -5.21 -10.31 1.13
C ALA A 164 -5.55 -10.63 2.59
N HIS A 165 -6.47 -9.86 3.19
CA HIS A 165 -6.93 -10.06 4.56
C HIS A 165 -7.61 -11.43 4.70
N THR A 166 -8.51 -11.80 3.78
CA THR A 166 -9.16 -13.12 3.80
C THR A 166 -8.13 -14.25 3.72
N GLY A 167 -7.14 -14.13 2.86
CA GLY A 167 -6.07 -15.12 2.75
C GLY A 167 -5.21 -15.26 4.01
N PHE A 168 -4.92 -14.13 4.66
CA PHE A 168 -4.25 -14.12 5.96
C PHE A 168 -5.10 -14.75 7.06
N LEU A 169 -6.41 -14.47 7.10
CA LEU A 169 -7.35 -15.09 8.05
C LEU A 169 -7.42 -16.61 7.86
N LYS A 170 -7.48 -17.10 6.62
CA LYS A 170 -7.41 -18.54 6.35
C LYS A 170 -6.14 -19.14 6.94
N SER A 171 -5.01 -18.49 6.74
CA SER A 171 -3.73 -18.93 7.29
C SER A 171 -3.71 -18.96 8.82
N TYR A 172 -4.38 -18.00 9.46
CA TYR A 172 -4.53 -17.96 10.91
C TYR A 172 -5.44 -19.08 11.44
N LEU A 173 -6.40 -19.54 10.63
CA LEU A 173 -7.31 -20.64 10.95
C LEU A 173 -6.79 -22.02 10.50
N ASP A 174 -5.50 -22.13 10.16
CA ASP A 174 -4.87 -23.34 9.61
C ASP A 174 -5.57 -23.87 8.33
N MET A 175 -6.17 -22.97 7.56
CA MET A 175 -6.76 -23.24 6.24
C MET A 175 -5.81 -22.83 5.12
N ASP A 176 -5.95 -23.47 3.96
CA ASP A 176 -5.18 -23.12 2.77
C ASP A 176 -5.52 -21.69 2.29
N TRP A 177 -4.47 -20.86 2.19
CA TRP A 177 -4.54 -19.55 1.55
C TRP A 177 -4.54 -19.68 0.03
#